data_AF-A0A9E7AAH1-F1
#
_entry.id   AF-A0A9E7AAH1-F1
#
_cell.length_a   1.000
_cell.length_b   1.000
_cell.length_c   1.000
_cell.angle_alpha   90.00
_cell.angle_beta   90.00
_cell.angle_gamma   90.00
#
_symmetry.space_group_name_H-M   'P 1'
#
loop_
_entity.id
_entity.type
_entity.pdbx_description
1 polymer ?
#
loop_
_entity_poly.entity_id
_entity_poly.type
_entity_poly.pdbx_seq_one_letter_code
_entity_poly.pdbx_strand_id
1 'polypeptide(L)'
;MSGAPLRFVARAPRGLFGRVVKWLFWLVVLVPPLLMLGTCAGLQSFVFSEDPEVAGGALMFGAGALGVLWAIWFIGLPVMGLLMLLTRGKKLVIEQPGTIG
;
A
#
# COMPACT_ATOMS: atom_id res chain seq x y z
N MET A 1 44.90 25.17 6.75
CA MET A 1 44.13 24.78 7.94
C MET A 1 43.07 23.78 7.48
N SER A 2 43.05 22.54 7.99
CA SER A 2 41.99 21.58 7.62
C SER A 2 40.70 21.97 8.34
N GLY A 3 39.64 22.32 7.60
CA GLY A 3 38.32 22.54 8.16
C GLY A 3 37.70 21.23 8.67
N ALA A 4 36.72 21.33 9.58
CA ALA A 4 35.97 20.16 10.05
C ALA A 4 35.32 19.42 8.86
N PRO A 5 35.32 18.07 8.85
CA PRO A 5 34.72 17.29 7.77
C PRO A 5 33.22 17.53 7.68
N LEU A 6 32.71 17.79 6.47
CA LEU A 6 31.28 17.94 6.20
C LEU A 6 30.69 16.57 5.90
N ARG A 7 29.64 16.20 6.65
CA ARG A 7 28.92 14.93 6.49
C ARG A 7 27.59 15.17 5.78
N PHE A 8 27.47 14.69 4.55
CA PHE A 8 26.21 14.71 3.81
C PHE A 8 25.49 13.37 3.96
N VAL A 9 24.23 13.40 4.42
CA VAL A 9 23.35 12.23 4.49
C VAL A 9 22.34 12.32 3.36
N ALA A 10 22.55 11.52 2.31
CA ALA A 10 21.63 11.39 1.20
C ALA A 10 20.96 10.00 1.20
N ARG A 11 19.91 9.82 0.42
CA ARG A 11 19.29 8.51 0.19
C ARG A 11 19.34 8.20 -1.30
N ALA A 12 19.85 7.02 -1.66
CA ALA A 12 19.92 6.62 -3.06
C ALA A 12 18.51 6.60 -3.67
N PRO A 13 18.33 7.07 -4.93
CA PRO A 13 17.05 6.94 -5.62
C PRO A 13 16.67 5.46 -5.75
N ARG A 14 15.38 5.15 -5.65
CA ARG A 14 14.89 3.79 -5.90
C ARG A 14 15.14 3.41 -7.36
N GLY A 15 15.67 2.21 -7.58
CA GLY A 15 15.76 1.60 -8.91
C GLY A 15 14.39 1.35 -9.54
N LEU A 16 14.37 0.97 -10.81
CA LEU A 16 13.14 0.72 -11.58
C LEU A 16 12.22 -0.30 -10.90
N PHE A 17 12.79 -1.42 -10.44
CA PHE A 17 12.05 -2.45 -9.70
C PHE A 17 11.40 -1.91 -8.42
N GLY A 18 12.12 -1.12 -7.61
CA GLY A 18 11.56 -0.52 -6.40
C GLY A 18 10.47 0.52 -6.67
N ARG A 19 10.45 1.11 -7.87
CA ARG A 19 9.37 2.01 -8.30
C ARG A 19 8.11 1.24 -8.68
N VAL A 20 8.24 0.10 -9.36
CA VAL A 20 7.14 -0.82 -9.67
C VAL A 20 6.53 -1.36 -8.37
N VAL A 21 7.36 -1.87 -7.45
CA VAL A 21 6.89 -2.37 -6.14
C VAL A 21 6.17 -1.28 -5.34
N LYS A 22 6.66 -0.04 -5.37
CA LYS A 22 5.95 1.10 -4.73
C LYS A 22 4.56 1.29 -5.33
N TRP A 23 4.43 1.24 -6.66
CA TRP A 23 3.14 1.38 -7.35
C TRP A 23 2.18 0.23 -7.00
N LEU A 24 2.66 -1.01 -7.02
CA LEU A 24 1.88 -2.19 -6.65
C LEU A 24 1.44 -2.14 -5.18
N PHE A 25 2.31 -1.67 -4.28
CA PHE A 25 1.95 -1.48 -2.87
C PHE A 25 0.75 -0.54 -2.73
N TRP A 26 0.75 0.60 -3.43
CA TRP A 26 -0.39 1.52 -3.38
C TRP A 26 -1.66 0.93 -3.99
N LEU A 27 -1.57 0.13 -5.05
CA LEU A 27 -2.71 -0.63 -5.56
C LEU A 27 -3.28 -1.56 -4.50
N VAL A 28 -2.43 -2.34 -3.82
CA VAL A 28 -2.87 -3.26 -2.76
C VAL A 28 -3.43 -2.51 -1.56
N VAL A 29 -2.94 -1.31 -1.24
CA VAL A 29 -3.50 -0.47 -0.17
C VAL A 29 -4.85 0.11 -0.54
N LEU A 30 -5.03 0.62 -1.75
CA LEU A 30 -6.17 1.47 -2.12
C LEU A 30 -7.30 0.72 -2.83
N VAL A 31 -6.99 -0.29 -3.65
CA VAL A 31 -8.02 -0.99 -4.44
C VAL A 31 -8.99 -1.78 -3.56
N PRO A 32 -8.55 -2.59 -2.59
CA PRO A 32 -9.49 -3.38 -1.79
C PRO A 32 -10.50 -2.53 -1.01
N PRO A 33 -10.14 -1.42 -0.33
CA PRO A 33 -11.11 -0.52 0.28
C PRO A 33 -12.13 0.05 -0.71
N LEU A 34 -11.68 0.45 -1.89
CA LEU A 34 -12.57 0.97 -2.93
C LEU A 34 -13.54 -0.10 -3.40
N LEU A 35 -13.07 -1.35 -3.59
CA LEU A 35 -13.93 -2.47 -3.94
C LEU A 35 -14.91 -2.81 -2.80
N MET A 36 -14.50 -2.76 -1.54
CA MET A 36 -15.39 -2.98 -0.40
C MET A 36 -16.51 -1.93 -0.35
N LEU A 37 -16.17 -0.65 -0.52
CA LEU A 37 -17.16 0.43 -0.62
C LEU A 37 -18.07 0.24 -1.83
N GLY A 38 -17.51 -0.18 -2.97
CA GLY A 38 -18.26 -0.53 -4.18
C GLY A 38 -19.24 -1.68 -3.96
N THR A 39 -18.85 -2.72 -3.22
CA THR A 39 -19.74 -3.82 -2.84
C THR A 39 -20.89 -3.32 -1.96
N CYS A 40 -20.60 -2.48 -0.95
CA CYS A 40 -21.64 -1.89 -0.10
C CYS A 40 -22.62 -1.02 -0.92
N ALA A 41 -22.09 -0.20 -1.82
CA ALA A 41 -22.90 0.66 -2.69
C ALA A 41 -23.75 -0.16 -3.68
N GLY A 42 -23.17 -1.17 -4.31
CA GLY A 42 -23.84 -2.01 -5.30
C GLY A 42 -24.94 -2.92 -4.73
N LEU A 43 -24.86 -3.26 -3.44
CA LEU A 43 -25.83 -4.14 -2.80
C LEU A 43 -26.99 -3.40 -2.12
N GLN A 44 -26.95 -2.07 -1.99
CA GLN A 44 -27.97 -1.33 -1.23
C GLN A 44 -29.40 -1.64 -1.69
N SER A 45 -29.67 -1.61 -3.00
CA SER A 45 -31.02 -1.86 -3.53
C SER A 45 -31.55 -3.26 -3.24
N PHE A 46 -30.65 -4.25 -3.10
CA PHE A 46 -31.03 -5.63 -2.85
C PHE A 46 -31.20 -5.91 -1.35
N VAL A 47 -30.37 -5.28 -0.50
CA VAL A 47 -30.46 -5.43 0.96
C VAL A 47 -31.75 -4.81 1.53
N PHE A 48 -32.25 -3.74 0.91
CA PHE A 48 -33.52 -3.10 1.29
C PHE A 48 -34.74 -3.63 0.50
N SER A 49 -34.58 -4.77 -0.19
CA SER A 49 -35.70 -5.42 -0.86
C SER A 49 -36.76 -5.88 0.15
N GLU A 50 -38.04 -5.76 -0.22
CA GLU A 50 -39.16 -6.32 0.57
C GLU A 50 -39.18 -7.85 0.53
N ASP A 51 -38.59 -8.43 -0.52
CA ASP A 51 -38.40 -9.87 -0.64
C ASP A 51 -37.26 -10.34 0.30
N PRO A 52 -37.58 -11.17 1.32
CA PRO A 52 -36.60 -11.61 2.30
C PRO A 52 -35.53 -12.55 1.70
N GLU A 53 -35.83 -13.29 0.64
CA GLU A 53 -34.85 -14.17 -0.01
C GLU A 53 -33.79 -13.35 -0.75
N VAL A 54 -34.22 -12.28 -1.43
CA VAL A 54 -33.32 -11.35 -2.12
C VAL A 54 -32.45 -10.59 -1.13
N ALA A 55 -33.05 -10.06 -0.05
CA ALA A 55 -32.31 -9.36 0.99
C ALA A 55 -31.29 -10.27 1.70
N GLY A 56 -31.70 -11.50 2.03
CA GLY A 56 -30.83 -12.51 2.62
C GLY A 56 -29.67 -12.90 1.70
N GLY A 57 -29.94 -13.16 0.42
CA GLY A 57 -28.92 -13.47 -0.58
C GLY A 57 -27.91 -12.34 -0.76
N ALA A 58 -28.37 -11.09 -0.83
CA ALA A 58 -27.52 -9.92 -0.94
C ALA A 58 -26.61 -9.75 0.29
N LEU A 59 -27.12 -9.98 1.50
CA LEU A 59 -26.33 -9.95 2.73
C LEU A 59 -25.25 -11.03 2.75
N MET A 60 -25.58 -12.28 2.40
CA MET A 60 -24.60 -13.37 2.38
C MET A 60 -23.52 -13.14 1.32
N PHE A 61 -23.90 -12.67 0.14
CA PHE A 61 -22.95 -12.32 -0.92
C PHE A 61 -22.05 -11.18 -0.49
N GLY A 62 -22.61 -10.10 0.06
CA GLY A 62 -21.85 -8.96 0.58
C GLY A 62 -20.86 -9.37 1.67
N ALA A 63 -21.31 -10.17 2.64
CA ALA A 63 -20.44 -10.69 3.70
C ALA A 63 -19.29 -11.56 3.15
N GLY A 64 -19.58 -12.44 2.17
CA GLY A 64 -18.57 -13.27 1.53
C GLY A 64 -17.55 -12.46 0.74
N ALA A 65 -18.03 -11.54 -0.10
CA ALA A 65 -17.17 -10.65 -0.91
C ALA A 65 -16.28 -9.78 -0.02
N LEU A 66 -16.84 -9.17 1.04
CA LEU A 66 -16.07 -8.40 2.00
C LEU A 66 -15.06 -9.28 2.75
N GLY A 67 -15.47 -10.47 3.20
CA GLY A 67 -14.58 -11.41 3.89
C GLY A 67 -13.35 -11.79 3.06
N VAL A 68 -13.56 -12.11 1.77
CA VAL A 68 -12.46 -12.43 0.84
C VAL A 68 -11.56 -11.22 0.61
N LEU A 69 -12.15 -10.04 0.35
CA LEU A 69 -11.38 -8.81 0.17
C LEU A 69 -10.55 -8.47 1.40
N TRP A 70 -11.11 -8.61 2.61
CA TRP A 70 -10.40 -8.38 3.87
C TRP A 70 -9.27 -9.38 4.07
N ALA A 71 -9.49 -10.67 3.81
CA ALA A 71 -8.47 -11.70 3.94
C ALA A 71 -7.28 -11.43 3.00
N ILE A 72 -7.57 -11.18 1.71
CA ILE A 72 -6.54 -10.85 0.71
C ILE A 72 -5.82 -9.57 1.11
N TRP A 73 -6.54 -8.55 1.59
CA TRP A 73 -5.96 -7.26 1.93
C TRP A 73 -5.03 -7.35 3.14
N PHE A 74 -5.49 -7.94 4.25
CA PHE A 74 -4.67 -8.11 5.45
C PHE A 74 -3.44 -8.99 5.24
N ILE A 75 -3.50 -9.97 4.35
CA ILE A 75 -2.35 -10.82 4.02
C ILE A 75 -1.44 -10.13 2.99
N GLY A 76 -2.01 -9.44 2.00
CA GLY A 76 -1.27 -8.78 0.94
C GLY A 76 -0.47 -7.56 1.43
N LEU A 77 -1.00 -6.80 2.39
CA LEU A 77 -0.34 -5.63 2.97
C LEU A 77 1.03 -5.92 3.61
N PRO A 78 1.19 -6.89 4.53
CA PRO A 78 2.50 -7.18 5.12
C PRO A 78 3.49 -7.72 4.09
N VAL A 79 3.04 -8.56 3.15
CA VAL A 79 3.90 -9.10 2.08
C VAL A 79 4.42 -7.96 1.19
N MET A 80 3.54 -7.10 0.69
CA MET A 80 3.94 -5.97 -0.15
C MET A 80 4.68 -4.88 0.64
N GLY A 81 4.31 -4.65 1.89
CA GLY A 81 5.00 -3.73 2.80
C GLY A 81 6.45 -4.16 3.03
N LEU A 82 6.68 -5.45 3.26
CA LEU A 82 8.02 -6.01 3.37
C LEU A 82 8.82 -5.81 2.07
N LEU A 83 8.25 -6.15 0.92
CA LEU A 83 8.89 -5.94 -0.38
C LEU A 83 9.22 -4.45 -0.64
N MET A 84 8.32 -3.53 -0.25
CA MET A 84 8.54 -2.08 -0.37
C MET A 84 9.69 -1.59 0.53
N LEU A 85 9.86 -2.19 1.71
CA LEU A 85 10.97 -1.91 2.62
C LEU A 85 12.29 -2.47 2.09
N LEU A 86 12.29 -3.70 1.57
CA LEU A 86 13.48 -4.33 0.99
C LEU A 86 13.98 -3.60 -0.26
N THR A 87 13.07 -3.03 -1.04
CA THR A 87 13.38 -2.23 -2.24
C THR A 87 13.62 -0.74 -1.96
N ARG A 88 13.72 -0.33 -0.68
CA ARG A 88 14.02 1.07 -0.34
C ARG A 88 15.49 1.42 -0.65
N GLY A 89 15.71 2.64 -1.13
CA GLY A 89 17.06 3.14 -1.37
C GLY A 89 17.88 3.18 -0.08
N LYS A 90 19.14 2.73 -0.15
CA LYS A 90 20.07 2.74 0.98
C LYS A 90 20.45 4.18 1.36
N LYS A 91 20.77 4.41 2.63
CA LYS A 91 21.35 5.68 3.09
C LYS A 91 22.78 5.76 2.56
N LEU A 92 23.13 6.88 1.94
CA LEU A 92 24.47 7.20 1.48
C LEU A 92 25.03 8.27 2.42
N VAL A 93 26.19 7.99 3.01
CA VAL A 93 26.93 8.96 3.82
C VAL A 93 28.15 9.36 3.00
N ILE A 94 28.22 10.62 2.63
CA ILE A 94 29.36 11.19 1.88
C ILE A 94 30.10 12.09 2.86
N GLU A 95 31.35 11.76 3.15
CA GLU A 95 32.26 12.58 3.95
C GLU A 95 33.14 13.37 3.00
N GLN A 96 33.01 14.71 3.00
CA GLN A 96 33.89 15.58 2.24
C GLN A 96 34.89 16.25 3.19
N PRO A 97 36.20 16.28 2.83
CA PRO A 97 37.18 17.05 3.57
C PRO A 97 36.83 18.54 3.45
N GLY A 98 36.82 19.26 4.58
CA GLY A 98 36.53 20.69 4.61
C GLY A 98 37.68 21.50 4.00
N THR A 99 37.65 21.73 2.68
CA THR A 99 38.47 22.74 2.02
C THR A 99 37.77 24.09 2.11
N ILE A 100 38.21 24.91 3.07
CA ILE A 100 37.86 26.32 3.13
C ILE A 100 38.78 27.02 2.12
N GLY A 101 38.20 27.49 1.02
CA GLY A 101 38.89 28.33 0.02
C GLY A 101 39.00 29.78 0.49
#